data_AF-A0A934ZMN9-F1
#
_entry.id   AF-A0A934ZMN9-F1
#
_cell.length_a   1.000
_cell.length_b   1.000
_cell.length_c   1.000
_cell.angle_alpha   90.00
_cell.angle_beta   90.00
_cell.angle_gamma   90.00
#
_symmetry.space_group_name_H-M   'P 1'
#
loop_
_entity.id
_entity.type
_entity.pdbx_description
1 polymer ?
#
loop_
_entity_poly.entity_id
_entity_poly.type
_entity_poly.pdbx_seq_one_letter_code
_entity_poly.pdbx_strand_id
1 'polypeptide(L)'
;MQNLRTGAVYVFGTSATAALGQGGTATHLLEVDGNTGVRTGRVIALSQALALGSGTGIFSGWDRVVVLNGTRAFDIALSTGSVVDLGARPIPAHFSCESWAFWGTAEFFGGQLYVDYVTNSNTISRMQVSNGAISTLASFPTVGGVSGLSDMCSFTFSPQRNRWYWHHEGSSTLRGSLACFPDENIGFCAASYTNP
;
A
#
# COMPACT_ATOMS: atom_id res chain seq x y z
N MET A 1 2.96 -2.73 6.03
CA MET A 1 1.51 -2.58 5.81
C MET A 1 0.80 -2.34 7.13
N GLN A 2 -0.42 -1.78 7.11
CA GLN A 2 -1.21 -1.56 8.32
C GLN A 2 -2.59 -2.18 8.21
N ASN A 3 -3.17 -2.58 9.35
CA ASN A 3 -4.58 -2.87 9.44
C ASN A 3 -5.34 -1.53 9.55
N LEU A 4 -6.13 -1.18 8.55
CA LEU A 4 -6.87 0.10 8.56
C LEU A 4 -7.86 0.20 9.73
N ARG A 5 -8.40 -0.93 10.22
CA ARG A 5 -9.36 -0.95 11.33
C ARG A 5 -8.70 -0.60 12.66
N THR A 6 -7.55 -1.20 12.96
CA THR A 6 -6.93 -1.14 14.29
C THR A 6 -5.69 -0.26 14.36
N GLY A 7 -5.08 0.05 13.21
CA GLY A 7 -3.81 0.77 13.14
C GLY A 7 -2.58 -0.10 13.42
N ALA A 8 -2.77 -1.41 13.67
CA ALA A 8 -1.67 -2.34 13.85
C ALA A 8 -0.82 -2.44 12.58
N VAL A 9 0.50 -2.45 12.74
CA VAL A 9 1.46 -2.46 11.62
C VAL A 9 2.07 -3.85 11.51
N TYR A 10 2.23 -4.33 10.28
CA TYR A 10 2.80 -5.63 9.98
C TYR A 10 3.85 -5.53 8.88
N VAL A 11 4.84 -6.42 8.96
CA VAL A 11 5.77 -6.74 7.86
C VAL A 11 5.59 -8.20 7.46
N PHE A 12 5.94 -8.54 6.22
CA PHE A 12 6.04 -9.95 5.84
C PHE A 12 7.26 -10.59 6.50
N GLY A 13 7.16 -11.88 6.81
CA GLY A 13 8.25 -12.70 7.32
C GLY A 13 8.51 -13.93 6.46
N THR A 14 9.77 -14.32 6.35
CA THR A 14 10.19 -15.62 5.78
C THR A 14 10.05 -16.76 6.79
N SER A 15 9.97 -16.40 8.08
CA SER A 15 9.68 -17.27 9.22
C SER A 15 8.96 -16.49 10.31
N ALA A 16 8.68 -17.13 11.45
CA ALA A 16 8.11 -16.48 12.63
C ALA A 16 9.02 -15.39 13.24
N THR A 17 10.31 -15.36 12.91
CA THR A 17 11.30 -14.45 13.51
C THR A 17 12.04 -13.58 12.51
N ALA A 18 12.08 -13.96 11.23
CA ALA A 18 12.81 -13.24 10.19
C ALA A 18 11.86 -12.45 9.28
N ALA A 19 12.06 -11.13 9.21
CA ALA A 19 11.35 -10.26 8.29
C ALA A 19 11.83 -10.45 6.84
N LEU A 20 10.93 -10.24 5.89
CA LEU A 20 11.21 -10.21 4.46
C LEU A 20 11.75 -8.83 4.08
N GLY A 21 13.04 -8.76 3.73
CA GLY A 21 13.71 -7.49 3.43
C GLY A 21 13.62 -7.03 1.98
N GLN A 22 13.73 -7.94 1.00
CA GLN A 22 13.93 -7.61 -0.42
C GLN A 22 13.16 -8.55 -1.36
N GLY A 23 11.88 -8.78 -1.08
CA GLY A 23 11.08 -9.81 -1.75
C GLY A 23 11.55 -11.23 -1.39
N GLY A 24 10.86 -12.24 -1.94
CA GLY A 24 11.09 -13.66 -1.67
C GLY A 24 9.81 -14.38 -1.22
N THR A 25 9.97 -15.46 -0.47
CA THR A 25 8.83 -16.26 0.01
C THR A 25 8.35 -15.76 1.37
N ALA A 26 7.15 -15.19 1.41
CA ALA A 26 6.47 -14.83 2.64
C ALA A 26 5.68 -16.01 3.20
N THR A 27 5.86 -16.30 4.49
CA THR A 27 5.15 -17.35 5.22
C THR A 27 4.45 -16.83 6.47
N HIS A 28 4.77 -15.63 6.92
CA HIS A 28 4.22 -15.04 8.13
C HIS A 28 3.90 -13.54 7.96
N LEU A 29 2.97 -13.07 8.77
CA LEU A 29 2.82 -11.66 9.11
C LEU A 29 3.40 -11.44 10.49
N LEU A 30 4.20 -10.39 10.59
CA LEU A 30 5.00 -10.08 11.73
C LEU A 30 4.54 -8.70 12.24
N GLU A 31 3.90 -8.61 13.41
CA GLU A 31 3.42 -7.31 13.95
C GLU A 31 4.54 -6.45 14.54
N VAL A 32 4.58 -5.18 14.16
CA VAL A 32 5.56 -4.18 14.55
C VAL A 32 4.85 -3.10 15.36
N ASP A 33 5.49 -2.63 16.41
CA ASP A 33 5.03 -1.49 17.19
C ASP A 33 5.12 -0.23 16.32
N GLY A 34 3.96 0.40 16.10
CA GLY A 34 3.84 1.54 15.18
C GLY A 34 4.56 2.81 15.64
N ASN A 35 5.00 2.89 16.90
CA ASN A 35 5.72 4.06 17.43
C ASN A 35 7.24 3.86 17.40
N THR A 36 7.69 2.64 17.64
CA THR A 36 9.12 2.31 17.82
C THR A 36 9.72 1.57 16.64
N GLY A 37 8.91 0.98 15.77
CA GLY A 37 9.38 0.14 14.67
C GLY A 37 9.92 -1.23 15.11
N VAL A 38 9.79 -1.58 16.40
CA VAL A 38 10.29 -2.84 16.97
C VAL A 38 9.23 -3.94 16.89
N ARG A 39 9.64 -5.21 16.79
CA ARG A 39 8.74 -6.38 16.82
C ARG A 39 7.95 -6.42 18.15
N THR A 40 6.62 -6.59 18.10
CA THR A 40 5.79 -6.75 19.33
C THR A 40 5.78 -8.17 19.89
N GLY A 41 6.23 -9.15 19.09
CA GLY A 41 6.16 -10.58 19.41
C GLY A 41 4.94 -11.30 18.81
N ARG A 42 3.92 -10.58 18.34
CA ARG A 42 2.80 -11.19 17.62
C ARG A 42 3.23 -11.62 16.22
N VAL A 43 2.89 -12.86 15.90
CA VAL A 43 3.21 -13.55 14.65
C VAL A 43 1.96 -14.28 14.18
N ILE A 44 1.69 -14.21 12.88
CA ILE A 44 0.55 -14.88 12.25
C ILE A 44 1.09 -15.67 11.06
N ALA A 45 0.95 -17.00 11.08
CA ALA A 45 1.31 -17.83 9.94
C ALA A 45 0.30 -17.64 8.80
N LEU A 46 0.80 -17.58 7.56
CA LEU A 46 -0.05 -17.57 6.38
C LEU A 46 -0.55 -18.98 6.08
N SER A 47 -1.80 -19.12 5.65
CA SER A 47 -2.37 -20.42 5.27
C SER A 47 -1.73 -21.02 4.01
N GLN A 48 -0.98 -20.23 3.25
CA GLN A 48 -0.10 -20.67 2.18
C GLN A 48 1.09 -19.71 2.07
N ALA A 49 2.23 -20.23 1.59
CA ALA A 49 3.38 -19.39 1.29
C ALA A 49 3.12 -18.55 0.03
N LEU A 50 3.57 -17.30 0.02
CA LEU A 50 3.43 -16.39 -1.11
C LEU A 50 4.79 -16.05 -1.68
N ALA A 51 4.98 -16.24 -2.99
CA ALA A 51 6.14 -15.75 -3.72
C ALA A 51 5.93 -14.27 -4.06
N LEU A 52 6.72 -13.39 -3.45
CA LEU A 52 6.64 -11.94 -3.58
C LEU A 52 7.91 -11.42 -4.26
N GLY A 53 7.88 -11.28 -5.58
CA GLY A 53 9.02 -10.78 -6.36
C GLY A 53 9.17 -9.25 -6.32
N SER A 54 10.21 -8.75 -6.99
CA SER A 54 10.33 -7.32 -7.25
C SER A 54 9.14 -6.80 -8.07
N GLY A 55 8.62 -5.62 -7.72
CA GLY A 55 7.42 -5.05 -8.31
C GLY A 55 6.11 -5.60 -7.73
N THR A 56 6.15 -6.26 -6.57
CA THR A 56 4.92 -6.68 -5.85
C THR A 56 4.15 -5.45 -5.37
N GLY A 57 2.83 -5.45 -5.56
CA GLY A 57 1.93 -4.44 -5.01
C GLY A 57 1.36 -4.89 -3.66
N ILE A 58 1.47 -4.05 -2.63
CA ILE A 58 0.99 -4.36 -1.27
C ILE A 58 0.01 -3.28 -0.79
N PHE A 59 -1.23 -3.67 -0.53
CA PHE A 59 -2.33 -2.74 -0.28
C PHE A 59 -2.92 -2.96 1.11
N SER A 60 -2.79 -1.94 1.97
CA SER A 60 -3.34 -1.99 3.33
C SER A 60 -4.85 -1.83 3.30
N GLY A 61 -5.60 -2.73 3.93
CA GLY A 61 -7.06 -2.73 3.94
C GLY A 61 -7.67 -2.89 5.34
N TRP A 62 -8.99 -2.83 5.41
CA TRP A 62 -9.74 -3.04 6.64
C TRP A 62 -9.73 -4.53 7.04
N ASP A 63 -9.01 -4.86 8.11
CA ASP A 63 -8.74 -6.24 8.57
C ASP A 63 -8.08 -7.16 7.52
N ARG A 64 -7.47 -6.57 6.48
CA ARG A 64 -6.89 -7.31 5.36
C ARG A 64 -5.65 -6.66 4.74
N VAL A 65 -4.94 -7.44 3.94
CA VAL A 65 -3.94 -6.96 2.99
C VAL A 65 -4.22 -7.60 1.64
N VAL A 66 -4.29 -6.78 0.59
CA VAL A 66 -4.34 -7.28 -0.78
C VAL A 66 -2.93 -7.27 -1.35
N VAL A 67 -2.55 -8.34 -2.04
CA VAL A 67 -1.22 -8.48 -2.67
C VAL A 67 -1.40 -8.77 -4.15
N LEU A 68 -0.69 -8.04 -4.99
CA LEU A 68 -0.47 -8.40 -6.39
C LEU A 68 0.97 -8.89 -6.53
N ASN A 69 1.17 -10.17 -6.83
CA ASN A 69 2.51 -10.77 -6.78
C ASN A 69 3.28 -10.78 -8.11
N GLY A 70 2.74 -10.15 -9.16
CA GLY A 70 3.24 -10.25 -10.53
C GLY A 70 2.31 -11.04 -11.46
N THR A 71 1.60 -12.04 -10.92
CA THR A 71 0.78 -12.97 -11.70
C THR A 71 -0.64 -13.13 -11.17
N ARG A 72 -0.83 -13.01 -9.85
CA ARG A 72 -2.09 -13.26 -9.15
C ARG A 72 -2.35 -12.20 -8.08
N ALA A 73 -3.62 -12.04 -7.77
CA ALA A 73 -4.09 -11.25 -6.64
C ALA A 73 -4.42 -12.17 -5.45
N PHE A 74 -4.06 -11.74 -4.24
CA PHE A 74 -4.38 -12.45 -3.01
C PHE A 74 -5.02 -11.50 -1.99
N ASP A 75 -6.03 -11.98 -1.26
CA ASP A 75 -6.57 -11.33 -0.07
C ASP A 75 -6.07 -12.08 1.17
N ILE A 76 -5.46 -11.36 2.11
CA ILE A 76 -4.88 -11.92 3.33
C ILE A 76 -5.61 -11.33 4.53
N ALA A 77 -6.28 -12.19 5.30
CA ALA A 77 -6.92 -11.78 6.55
C ALA A 77 -5.86 -11.49 7.63
N LEU A 78 -5.83 -10.27 8.17
CA LEU A 78 -4.83 -9.86 9.16
C LEU A 78 -5.08 -10.43 10.57
N SER A 79 -6.25 -11.03 10.81
CA SER A 79 -6.57 -11.68 12.08
C SER A 79 -6.10 -13.14 12.14
N THR A 80 -6.10 -13.84 10.99
CA THR A 80 -5.89 -15.29 10.93
C THR A 80 -4.74 -15.72 10.02
N GLY A 81 -4.28 -14.86 9.11
CA GLY A 81 -3.33 -15.23 8.06
C GLY A 81 -3.94 -16.08 6.95
N SER A 82 -5.27 -16.22 6.91
CA SER A 82 -5.95 -16.89 5.80
C SER A 82 -5.69 -16.13 4.50
N VAL A 83 -5.20 -16.85 3.50
CA VAL A 83 -4.89 -16.32 2.16
C VAL A 83 -5.90 -16.88 1.17
N VAL A 84 -6.65 -15.99 0.54
CA VAL A 84 -7.56 -16.29 -0.56
C VAL A 84 -6.92 -15.86 -1.87
N ASP A 85 -6.80 -16.79 -2.81
CA ASP A 85 -6.39 -16.50 -4.18
C ASP A 85 -7.58 -15.93 -4.96
N LEU A 86 -7.44 -14.70 -5.46
CA LEU A 86 -8.49 -13.98 -6.19
C LEU A 86 -8.38 -14.16 -7.71
N GLY A 87 -7.44 -14.98 -8.17
CA GLY A 87 -7.22 -15.29 -9.58
C GLY A 87 -6.10 -14.49 -10.23
N ALA A 88 -5.94 -14.72 -11.53
CA ALA A 88 -4.90 -14.09 -12.35
C ALA A 88 -5.11 -12.57 -12.41
N ARG A 89 -4.09 -11.82 -11.98
CA ARG A 89 -4.05 -10.37 -12.05
C ARG A 89 -2.61 -9.90 -12.30
N PRO A 90 -2.33 -9.28 -13.45
CA PRO A 90 -1.03 -8.66 -13.69
C PRO A 90 -0.88 -7.40 -12.84
N ILE A 91 0.38 -6.96 -12.68
CA ILE A 91 0.69 -5.68 -12.08
C ILE A 91 0.27 -4.56 -13.04
N PRO A 92 -0.55 -3.58 -12.61
CA PRO A 92 -0.88 -2.44 -13.44
C PRO A 92 0.35 -1.54 -13.62
N ALA A 93 0.31 -0.66 -14.64
CA ALA A 93 1.29 0.42 -14.75
C ALA A 93 1.27 1.25 -13.46
N HIS A 94 2.43 1.41 -12.81
CA HIS A 94 2.56 2.08 -11.52
C HIS A 94 3.85 2.89 -11.48
N PHE A 95 3.91 3.83 -10.55
CA PHE A 95 5.15 4.51 -10.22
C PHE A 95 6.01 3.61 -9.33
N SER A 96 7.25 3.37 -9.73
CA SER A 96 8.16 2.50 -9.00
C SER A 96 8.64 3.15 -7.71
N CYS A 97 8.73 2.38 -6.63
CA CYS A 97 9.45 2.80 -5.44
C CYS A 97 10.94 2.49 -5.56
N GLU A 98 11.77 3.20 -4.80
CA GLU A 98 13.17 2.84 -4.52
C GLU A 98 13.27 1.65 -3.54
N SER A 99 12.46 0.64 -3.79
CA SER A 99 12.37 -0.57 -3.00
C SER A 99 11.88 -1.72 -3.89
N TRP A 100 11.81 -2.93 -3.34
CA TRP A 100 11.36 -4.10 -4.09
C TRP A 100 9.85 -4.13 -4.37
N ALA A 101 9.03 -3.25 -3.77
CA ALA A 101 7.57 -3.27 -3.88
C ALA A 101 6.99 -1.86 -4.06
N PHE A 102 5.70 -1.77 -4.35
CA PHE A 102 4.94 -0.51 -4.28
C PHE A 102 3.73 -0.68 -3.36
N TRP A 103 3.22 0.44 -2.84
CA TRP A 103 2.22 0.40 -1.77
C TRP A 103 1.03 1.28 -2.03
N GLY A 104 -0.09 0.85 -1.49
CA GLY A 104 -1.32 1.62 -1.55
C GLY A 104 -2.37 1.15 -0.54
N THR A 105 -3.62 1.42 -0.89
CA THR A 105 -4.77 1.15 -0.03
C THR A 105 -5.74 0.18 -0.72
N ALA A 106 -6.26 -0.78 0.02
CA ALA A 106 -7.34 -1.65 -0.44
C ALA A 106 -8.66 -1.16 0.11
N GLU A 107 -9.68 -1.11 -0.75
CA GLU A 107 -11.03 -0.67 -0.40
C GLU A 107 -12.06 -1.72 -0.79
N PHE A 108 -13.18 -1.73 -0.08
CA PHE A 108 -14.30 -2.60 -0.41
C PHE A 108 -15.60 -1.81 -0.37
N PHE A 109 -16.22 -1.63 -1.53
CA PHE A 109 -17.51 -0.93 -1.68
C PHE A 109 -18.26 -1.48 -2.89
N GLY A 110 -19.59 -1.33 -2.90
CA GLY A 110 -20.43 -1.86 -3.99
C GLY A 110 -20.31 -3.37 -4.19
N GLY A 111 -19.93 -4.12 -3.15
CA GLY A 111 -19.67 -5.57 -3.23
C GLY A 111 -18.40 -5.95 -3.99
N GLN A 112 -17.49 -5.00 -4.23
CA GLN A 112 -16.29 -5.20 -5.02
C GLN A 112 -15.05 -4.78 -4.23
N LEU A 113 -13.95 -5.51 -4.45
CA LEU A 113 -12.64 -5.21 -3.89
C LEU A 113 -11.83 -4.38 -4.90
N TYR A 114 -11.22 -3.30 -4.41
CA TYR A 114 -10.38 -2.40 -5.17
C TYR A 114 -9.02 -2.23 -4.51
N VAL A 115 -8.04 -1.87 -5.33
CA VAL A 115 -6.72 -1.41 -4.87
C VAL A 115 -6.41 -0.07 -5.51
N ASP A 116 -5.99 0.88 -4.68
CA ASP A 116 -5.61 2.23 -5.08
C ASP A 116 -4.09 2.36 -5.02
N TYR A 117 -3.48 2.94 -6.07
CA TYR A 117 -2.03 3.04 -6.25
C TYR A 117 -1.65 4.26 -7.08
N VAL A 118 -0.39 4.68 -6.96
CA VAL A 118 0.14 5.75 -7.81
C VAL A 118 0.54 5.16 -9.16
N THR A 119 -0.07 5.68 -10.23
CA THR A 119 0.20 5.23 -11.61
C THR A 119 1.38 5.97 -12.21
N ASN A 120 1.47 7.28 -11.95
CA ASN A 120 2.52 8.16 -12.43
C ASN A 120 2.61 9.40 -11.52
N SER A 121 3.52 10.32 -11.81
CA SER A 121 3.79 11.54 -11.04
C SER A 121 2.63 12.54 -10.95
N ASN A 122 1.47 12.23 -11.52
CA ASN A 122 0.28 13.07 -11.52
C ASN A 122 -1.03 12.31 -11.23
N THR A 123 -1.00 10.98 -11.09
CA THR A 123 -2.22 10.18 -11.12
C THR A 123 -2.23 9.09 -10.05
N ILE A 124 -3.26 9.11 -9.22
CA ILE A 124 -3.66 7.96 -8.40
C ILE A 124 -4.78 7.25 -9.14
N SER A 125 -4.62 5.95 -9.34
CA SER A 125 -5.62 5.10 -9.99
C SER A 125 -6.18 4.08 -9.02
N ARG A 126 -7.36 3.58 -9.37
CA ARG A 126 -8.09 2.50 -8.71
C ARG A 126 -8.26 1.35 -9.68
N MET A 127 -7.85 0.15 -9.27
CA MET A 127 -8.11 -1.09 -10.01
C MET A 127 -9.13 -1.95 -9.27
N GLN A 128 -10.18 -2.36 -9.96
CA GLN A 128 -11.10 -3.39 -9.47
C GLN A 128 -10.42 -4.77 -9.56
N VAL A 129 -10.28 -5.47 -8.44
CA VAL A 129 -9.48 -6.70 -8.37
C VAL A 129 -10.09 -7.85 -9.16
N SER A 130 -11.43 -7.93 -9.23
CA SER A 130 -12.13 -9.04 -9.89
C SER A 130 -11.97 -9.06 -11.42
N ASN A 131 -11.96 -7.90 -12.07
CA ASN A 131 -11.90 -7.77 -13.54
C ASN A 131 -10.67 -6.99 -14.06
N GLY A 132 -9.93 -6.29 -13.19
CA GLY A 132 -8.75 -5.51 -13.54
C GLY A 132 -9.07 -4.19 -14.23
N ALA A 133 -10.33 -3.76 -14.23
CA ALA A 133 -10.72 -2.46 -14.75
C ALA A 133 -10.05 -1.37 -13.91
N ILE A 134 -9.40 -0.42 -14.59
CA ILE A 134 -8.68 0.70 -13.97
C ILE A 134 -9.44 1.98 -14.25
N SER A 135 -9.55 2.82 -13.22
CA SER A 135 -10.14 4.16 -13.30
C SER A 135 -9.23 5.15 -12.59
N THR A 136 -9.23 6.40 -13.05
CA THR A 136 -8.54 7.48 -12.34
C THR A 136 -9.29 7.80 -11.06
N LEU A 137 -8.62 7.70 -9.93
CA LEU A 137 -9.17 8.08 -8.62
C LEU A 137 -8.95 9.57 -8.35
N ALA A 138 -7.75 10.06 -8.62
CA ALA A 138 -7.40 11.46 -8.45
C ALA A 138 -6.31 11.90 -9.45
N SER A 139 -6.42 13.14 -9.91
CA SER A 139 -5.45 13.78 -10.80
C SER A 139 -4.85 15.02 -10.13
N PHE A 140 -3.53 15.10 -10.18
CA PHE A 140 -2.73 16.17 -9.61
C PHE A 140 -1.92 16.81 -10.74
N PRO A 141 -2.43 17.89 -11.36
CA PRO A 141 -1.81 18.46 -12.55
C PRO A 141 -0.42 19.04 -12.26
N THR A 142 0.44 19.05 -13.27
CA THR A 142 1.71 19.77 -13.22
C THR A 142 1.45 21.27 -13.23
N VAL A 143 1.99 22.01 -12.27
CA VAL A 143 1.85 23.47 -12.14
C VAL A 143 3.24 24.10 -12.10
N GLY A 144 3.51 25.06 -13.00
CA GLY A 144 4.80 25.76 -13.04
C GLY A 144 6.01 24.84 -13.28
N GLY A 145 5.82 23.72 -14.00
CA GLY A 145 6.88 22.72 -14.24
C GLY A 145 7.09 21.72 -13.10
N VAL A 146 6.32 21.82 -12.02
CA VAL A 146 6.38 20.89 -10.87
C VAL A 146 5.24 19.89 -10.97
N SER A 147 5.57 18.60 -10.92
CA SER A 147 4.58 17.52 -10.99
C SER A 147 3.67 17.48 -9.76
N GLY A 148 2.53 16.80 -9.88
CA GLY A 148 1.53 16.77 -8.84
C GLY A 148 1.97 16.02 -7.58
N LEU A 149 2.56 14.84 -7.81
CA LEU A 149 2.91 13.83 -6.82
C LEU A 149 4.42 13.60 -6.70
N SER A 150 5.24 14.21 -7.58
CA SER A 150 6.65 13.84 -7.72
C SER A 150 6.80 12.35 -8.00
N ASP A 151 7.68 11.67 -7.27
CA ASP A 151 7.98 10.26 -7.37
C ASP A 151 7.20 9.39 -6.37
N MET A 152 6.11 9.92 -5.80
CA MET A 152 5.26 9.20 -4.86
C MET A 152 4.93 7.81 -5.39
N CYS A 153 5.29 6.80 -4.62
CA CYS A 153 5.04 5.39 -4.96
C CYS A 153 4.30 4.66 -3.84
N SER A 154 4.04 5.36 -2.73
CA SER A 154 3.35 4.83 -1.55
C SER A 154 2.43 5.87 -0.92
N PHE A 155 1.25 5.43 -0.53
CA PHE A 155 0.33 6.18 0.32
C PHE A 155 -0.58 5.23 1.10
N THR A 156 -1.18 5.74 2.16
CA THR A 156 -2.12 4.97 2.98
C THR A 156 -3.17 5.87 3.63
N PHE A 157 -4.22 5.24 4.14
CA PHE A 157 -5.31 5.89 4.85
C PHE A 157 -5.29 5.50 6.34
N SER A 158 -5.55 6.44 7.25
CA SER A 158 -5.84 6.15 8.65
C SER A 158 -7.29 6.50 8.96
N PRO A 159 -8.20 5.51 9.02
CA PRO A 159 -9.57 5.73 9.43
C PRO A 159 -9.69 6.36 10.82
N GLN A 160 -8.86 5.94 11.79
CA GLN A 160 -8.91 6.50 13.16
C GLN A 160 -8.57 8.00 13.22
N ARG A 161 -7.87 8.52 12.21
CA ARG A 161 -7.43 9.92 12.16
C ARG A 161 -8.13 10.73 11.08
N ASN A 162 -8.98 10.11 10.26
CA ASN A 162 -9.59 10.75 9.09
C ASN A 162 -8.52 11.43 8.21
N ARG A 163 -7.44 10.71 7.91
CA ARG A 163 -6.28 11.27 7.18
C ARG A 163 -5.68 10.32 6.16
N TRP A 164 -5.34 10.87 5.01
CA TRP A 164 -4.37 10.27 4.08
C TRP A 164 -2.96 10.60 4.54
N TYR A 165 -2.04 9.67 4.33
CA TYR A 165 -0.60 9.83 4.54
C TYR A 165 0.13 9.37 3.30
N TRP A 166 1.21 10.05 2.95
CA TRP A 166 2.04 9.71 1.80
C TRP A 166 3.47 10.16 2.02
N HIS A 167 4.33 9.68 1.14
CA HIS A 167 5.71 10.10 1.04
C HIS A 167 6.09 10.28 -0.42
N HIS A 168 6.97 11.23 -0.69
CA HIS A 168 7.60 11.43 -2.00
C HIS A 168 8.93 12.17 -1.82
N GLU A 169 9.87 11.94 -2.70
CA GLU A 169 11.08 12.72 -2.86
C GLU A 169 10.85 13.90 -3.82
N GLY A 170 11.64 14.96 -3.66
CA GLY A 170 11.68 16.09 -4.59
C GLY A 170 10.47 17.04 -4.51
N SER A 171 10.22 17.74 -5.62
CA SER A 171 9.22 18.82 -5.69
C SER A 171 7.87 18.30 -6.18
N SER A 172 6.82 18.57 -5.41
CA SER A 172 5.44 18.25 -5.77
C SER A 172 4.48 19.40 -5.42
N THR A 173 3.32 19.44 -6.08
CA THR A 173 2.24 20.39 -5.73
C THR A 173 1.57 20.09 -4.38
N LEU A 174 1.80 18.91 -3.80
CA LEU A 174 1.32 18.56 -2.46
C LEU A 174 2.15 19.16 -1.32
N ARG A 175 3.20 19.93 -1.66
CA ARG A 175 4.03 20.66 -0.69
C ARG A 175 3.51 22.07 -0.48
N GLY A 176 3.58 22.56 0.76
CA GLY A 176 3.26 23.95 1.10
C GLY A 176 4.38 24.96 0.80
N SER A 177 5.60 24.51 0.45
CA SER A 177 6.74 25.39 0.14
C SER A 177 7.71 24.73 -0.85
N LEU A 178 8.15 25.51 -1.84
CA LEU A 178 9.18 25.14 -2.82
C LEU A 178 10.60 25.56 -2.38
N ALA A 179 10.75 26.15 -1.18
CA ALA A 179 11.95 26.90 -0.78
C ALA A 179 13.06 26.06 -0.11
N CYS A 180 12.80 24.79 0.21
CA CYS A 180 13.82 23.85 0.64
C CYS A 180 13.84 22.67 -0.33
N PHE A 181 15.05 22.25 -0.72
CA PHE A 181 15.32 20.92 -1.25
C PHE A 181 15.58 19.97 -0.07
N PRO A 182 14.59 19.33 0.54
CA PRO A 182 14.81 18.02 1.12
C PRO A 182 14.58 17.01 0.00
N ASP A 183 15.52 16.08 -0.10
CA ASP A 183 15.37 14.89 -0.91
C ASP A 183 14.05 14.22 -0.54
N GLU A 184 13.67 14.13 0.75
CA GLU A 184 12.50 13.37 1.19
C GLU A 184 11.38 14.12 1.92
N ASN A 185 10.11 13.80 1.61
CA ASN A 185 8.93 14.43 2.19
C ASN A 185 7.88 13.44 2.66
N ILE A 186 7.31 13.71 3.84
CA ILE A 186 6.10 13.04 4.36
C ILE A 186 4.99 14.07 4.45
N GLY A 187 3.82 13.72 3.93
CA GLY A 187 2.63 14.59 3.93
C GLY A 187 1.39 13.88 4.46
N PHE A 188 0.39 14.69 4.83
CA PHE A 188 -0.94 14.21 5.15
C PHE A 188 -2.00 15.24 4.77
N CYS A 189 -3.22 14.79 4.50
CA CYS A 189 -4.39 15.66 4.35
C CYS A 189 -5.61 15.02 5.03
N ALA A 190 -6.61 15.86 5.32
CA ALA A 190 -7.89 15.39 5.83
C ALA A 190 -8.57 14.48 4.81
N ALA A 191 -9.30 13.50 5.32
CA ALA A 191 -9.99 12.50 4.55
C ALA A 191 -11.31 12.16 5.25
N SER A 192 -12.25 11.59 4.51
CA SER A 192 -13.50 11.08 5.07
C SER A 192 -13.76 9.69 4.49
N TYR A 193 -14.41 8.85 5.28
CA TYR A 193 -14.81 7.52 4.86
C TYR A 193 -16.15 7.18 5.52
N THR A 194 -16.87 6.24 4.90
CA THR A 194 -18.05 5.63 5.52
C THR A 194 -17.71 4.18 5.80
N ASN A 195 -18.08 3.72 6.99
CA ASN A 195 -18.10 2.29 7.32
C ASN A 195 -19.56 1.85 7.26
N PRO A 196 -19.90 0.72 6.61
CA PRO A 196 -21.21 0.10 6.78
C PRO A 196 -21.53 -0.20 8.25
#